data_AF-G2Z5Q3-F1
#
_entry.id   AF-G2Z5Q3-F1
#
_cell.length_a   1.000
_cell.length_b   1.000
_cell.length_c   1.000
_cell.angle_alpha   90.00
_cell.angle_beta   90.00
_cell.angle_gamma   90.00
#
_symmetry.space_group_name_H-M   'P 1'
#
loop_
_entity.id
_entity.type
_entity.pdbx_description
1 polymer ?
#
loop_
_entity_poly.entity_id
_entity_poly.type
_entity_poly.pdbx_seq_one_letter_code
_entity_poly.pdbx_strand_id
1 'polypeptide(L)'
;MKNSFLSEKLEFEIDGSILTENQIKSIIPNDLKNKEDFISFYMAHNGIYFHDGAFMKRSRFYKINKNEYDELEVEFFYEIGNDLEKMWNASKEHSEDAKLFAQKHIPFASDAAGNEFWVEIETGIVKYISWEYDFPEAITIAAPSFKEFCQAIEPYR
;
A
#
# COMPACT_ATOMS: atom_id res chain seq x y z
N MET A 1 5.25 15.54 15.26
CA MET A 1 5.32 14.09 15.57
C MET A 1 6.57 13.53 14.93
N LYS A 2 7.29 12.61 15.58
CA LYS A 2 8.45 11.96 14.96
C LYS A 2 7.92 10.93 13.95
N ASN A 3 8.39 10.95 12.71
CA ASN A 3 7.97 10.00 11.68
C ASN A 3 8.39 8.58 12.11
N SER A 4 7.43 7.74 12.49
CA SER A 4 7.69 6.36 12.95
C SER A 4 7.49 5.30 11.87
N PHE A 5 7.04 5.73 10.68
CA PHE A 5 6.64 4.83 9.60
C PHE A 5 7.65 4.84 8.45
N LEU A 6 8.11 6.03 8.05
CA LEU A 6 9.02 6.20 6.93
C LEU A 6 10.41 6.64 7.41
N SER A 7 11.42 6.22 6.66
CA SER A 7 12.81 6.64 6.87
C SER A 7 12.96 8.16 6.78
N GLU A 8 13.77 8.75 7.65
CA GLU A 8 14.14 10.18 7.59
C GLU A 8 14.95 10.53 6.32
N LYS A 9 15.38 9.52 5.54
CA LYS A 9 16.09 9.70 4.27
C LYS A 9 15.17 9.86 3.05
N LEU A 10 13.87 9.61 3.21
CA LEU A 10 12.90 9.75 2.12
C LEU A 10 12.50 11.21 2.00
N GLU A 11 12.60 11.75 0.79
CA GLU A 11 12.03 13.05 0.44
C GLU A 11 10.66 12.81 -0.21
N PHE A 12 9.63 13.44 0.33
CA PHE A 12 8.26 13.26 -0.13
C PHE A 12 7.38 14.45 0.20
N GLU A 13 6.32 14.61 -0.59
CA GLU A 13 5.23 15.56 -0.35
C GLU A 13 4.00 14.81 0.18
N ILE A 14 3.21 15.50 1.02
CA ILE A 14 1.91 15.01 1.50
C ILE A 14 0.84 15.84 0.80
N ASP A 15 0.09 15.19 -0.10
CA ASP A 15 -0.89 15.88 -0.94
C ASP A 15 -2.27 15.98 -0.29
N GLY A 16 -2.59 15.04 0.61
CA GLY A 16 -3.91 14.92 1.18
C GLY A 16 -4.18 15.78 2.40
N SER A 17 -5.46 15.99 2.66
CA SER A 17 -5.92 16.77 3.82
C SER A 17 -5.66 16.06 5.16
N ILE A 18 -5.57 16.82 6.25
CA ILE A 18 -5.45 16.27 7.61
C ILE A 18 -6.75 15.53 7.97
N LEU A 19 -6.61 14.27 8.36
CA LEU A 19 -7.73 13.42 8.76
C LEU A 19 -7.78 13.18 10.27
N THR A 20 -9.00 13.09 10.78
CA THR A 20 -9.26 12.53 12.11
C THR A 20 -9.35 11.01 12.04
N GLU A 21 -9.08 10.36 13.18
CA GLU A 21 -9.26 8.91 13.32
C GLU A 21 -10.67 8.45 12.91
N ASN A 22 -11.71 9.23 13.23
CA ASN A 22 -13.09 8.89 12.88
C ASN A 22 -13.36 8.95 11.36
N GLN A 23 -12.74 9.89 10.64
CA GLN A 23 -12.84 9.94 9.18
C GLN A 23 -12.22 8.69 8.57
N ILE A 24 -11.04 8.29 9.01
CA ILE A 24 -10.37 7.07 8.50
C ILE A 24 -11.20 5.83 8.81
N LYS A 25 -11.67 5.67 10.06
CA LYS A 25 -12.52 4.55 10.48
C LYS A 25 -13.86 4.44 9.73
N SER A 26 -14.34 5.54 9.16
CA SER A 26 -15.57 5.51 8.34
C SER A 26 -15.35 4.92 6.95
N ILE A 27 -14.10 4.85 6.49
CA ILE A 27 -13.71 4.34 5.17
C ILE A 27 -13.15 2.92 5.27
N ILE A 28 -12.28 2.65 6.24
CA ILE A 28 -11.62 1.34 6.34
C ILE A 28 -12.50 0.31 7.07
N PRO A 29 -12.41 -0.99 6.72
CA PRO A 29 -13.09 -2.08 7.41
C PRO A 29 -12.67 -2.18 8.89
N ASN A 30 -13.64 -2.45 9.77
CA ASN A 30 -13.41 -2.52 11.22
C ASN A 30 -12.50 -3.67 11.66
N ASP A 31 -12.48 -4.73 10.86
CA ASP A 31 -11.77 -5.99 11.04
C ASP A 31 -10.36 -6.01 10.42
N LEU A 32 -9.90 -4.88 9.86
CA LEU A 32 -8.52 -4.75 9.40
C LEU A 32 -7.53 -5.08 10.53
N LYS A 33 -6.69 -6.08 10.28
CA LYS A 33 -5.62 -6.49 11.19
C LYS A 33 -4.61 -5.37 11.37
N ASN A 34 -4.24 -5.10 12.63
CA ASN A 34 -3.30 -4.04 13.00
C ASN A 34 -3.71 -2.65 12.46
N LYS A 35 -5.02 -2.39 12.34
CA LYS A 35 -5.57 -1.13 11.79
C LYS A 35 -5.06 0.13 12.46
N GLU A 36 -4.63 0.06 13.72
CA GLU A 36 -4.11 1.19 14.47
C GLU A 36 -2.84 1.78 13.81
N ASP A 37 -2.00 0.94 13.21
CA ASP A 37 -0.83 1.39 12.45
C ASP A 37 -1.26 2.09 11.14
N PHE A 38 -2.26 1.55 10.43
CA PHE A 38 -2.83 2.15 9.22
C PHE A 38 -3.46 3.51 9.53
N ILE A 39 -4.31 3.59 10.55
CA ILE A 39 -4.92 4.84 11.02
C ILE A 39 -3.86 5.88 11.39
N SER A 40 -2.87 5.48 12.20
CA SER A 40 -1.82 6.39 12.65
C SER A 40 -0.98 6.93 11.48
N PHE A 41 -0.73 6.10 10.46
CA PHE A 41 -0.06 6.54 9.25
C PHE A 41 -0.87 7.59 8.51
N TYR A 42 -2.15 7.32 8.21
CA TYR A 42 -3.00 8.23 7.44
C TYR A 42 -3.36 9.51 8.19
N MET A 43 -3.35 9.51 9.53
CA MET A 43 -3.45 10.76 10.29
C MET A 43 -2.22 11.67 10.14
N ALA A 44 -1.06 11.10 9.81
CA ALA A 44 0.20 11.82 9.70
C ALA A 44 0.63 12.09 8.25
N HIS A 45 0.24 11.23 7.31
CA HIS A 45 0.73 11.22 5.93
C HIS A 45 -0.40 10.81 4.95
N ASN A 46 -1.55 11.48 5.02
CA ASN A 46 -2.66 11.19 4.12
C ASN A 46 -2.28 11.56 2.67
N GLY A 47 -2.06 10.55 1.82
CA GLY A 47 -1.49 10.76 0.48
C GLY A 47 -0.01 11.14 0.56
N ILE A 48 0.84 10.44 -0.19
CA ILE A 48 2.27 10.74 -0.26
C ILE A 48 2.72 10.62 -1.70
N TYR A 49 3.54 11.56 -2.18
CA TYR A 49 4.27 11.44 -3.43
C TYR A 49 5.78 11.46 -3.19
N PHE A 50 6.52 10.46 -3.70
CA PHE A 50 7.98 10.37 -3.59
C PHE A 50 8.66 10.95 -4.84
N HIS A 51 9.16 12.20 -4.78
CA HIS A 51 9.71 12.90 -5.97
C HIS A 51 10.88 12.20 -6.65
N ASP A 52 11.75 11.59 -5.86
CA ASP A 52 12.94 10.88 -6.35
C ASP A 52 12.69 9.37 -6.50
N GLY A 53 11.44 8.96 -6.37
CA GLY A 53 11.02 7.56 -6.29
C GLY A 53 11.47 6.87 -5.01
N ALA A 54 10.78 5.78 -4.68
CA ALA A 54 11.16 4.91 -3.58
C ALA A 54 10.94 3.45 -3.94
N PHE A 55 11.54 2.54 -3.18
CA PHE A 55 11.34 1.11 -3.37
C PHE A 55 11.35 0.38 -2.03
N MET A 56 10.85 -0.85 -2.04
CA MET A 56 11.04 -1.80 -0.95
C MET A 56 11.61 -3.12 -1.48
N LYS A 57 12.35 -3.84 -0.64
CA LYS A 57 12.89 -5.17 -0.97
C LYS A 57 12.20 -6.26 -0.19
N ARG A 58 11.62 -7.22 -0.89
CA ARG A 58 10.94 -8.38 -0.30
C ARG A 58 11.93 -9.28 0.45
N SER A 59 13.20 -9.30 0.04
CA SER A 59 14.30 -10.02 0.67
C SER A 59 14.55 -9.62 2.11
N ARG A 60 14.00 -8.48 2.55
CA ARG A 60 14.02 -8.04 3.94
C ARG A 60 13.16 -8.93 4.85
N PHE A 61 12.15 -9.60 4.28
CA PHE A 61 11.18 -10.41 5.02
C PHE A 61 11.20 -11.88 4.59
N TYR A 62 11.49 -12.14 3.32
CA TYR A 62 11.33 -13.44 2.69
C TYR A 62 12.61 -13.87 1.98
N LYS A 63 12.77 -15.18 1.78
CA LYS A 63 13.81 -15.69 0.88
C LYS A 63 13.28 -15.63 -0.56
N ILE A 64 13.94 -14.84 -1.41
CA ILE A 64 13.52 -14.63 -2.80
C ILE A 64 14.26 -15.59 -3.73
N ASN A 65 13.52 -16.23 -4.63
CA ASN A 65 14.09 -17.11 -5.65
C ASN A 65 14.68 -16.30 -6.81
N LYS A 66 15.62 -16.88 -7.56
CA LYS A 66 16.38 -16.20 -8.64
C LYS A 66 15.49 -15.55 -9.73
N ASN A 67 14.26 -16.02 -9.92
CA ASN A 67 13.35 -15.55 -10.96
C ASN A 67 12.15 -14.75 -10.41
N GLU A 68 12.18 -14.37 -9.13
CA GLU A 68 11.13 -13.57 -8.50
C GLU A 68 11.59 -12.11 -8.37
N TYR A 69 10.66 -11.18 -8.53
CA TYR A 69 10.90 -9.76 -8.27
C TYR A 69 11.20 -9.56 -6.79
N ASP A 70 12.35 -8.96 -6.46
CA ASP A 70 12.71 -8.63 -5.08
C ASP A 70 12.40 -7.16 -4.75
N GLU A 71 12.84 -6.27 -5.63
CA GLU A 71 12.64 -4.84 -5.53
C GLU A 71 11.28 -4.47 -6.13
N LEU A 72 10.46 -3.77 -5.36
CA LEU A 72 9.16 -3.24 -5.78
C LEU A 72 9.18 -1.73 -5.59
N GLU A 73 8.93 -1.00 -6.67
CA GLU A 73 8.84 0.46 -6.67
C GLU A 73 7.58 0.94 -5.95
N VAL A 74 7.69 2.07 -5.26
CA VAL A 74 6.62 2.75 -4.55
C VAL A 74 6.74 4.23 -4.90
N GLU A 75 5.84 4.72 -5.74
CA GLU A 75 5.87 6.11 -6.18
C GLU A 75 4.96 6.99 -5.30
N PHE A 76 3.81 6.45 -4.88
CA PHE A 76 2.89 7.20 -4.04
C PHE A 76 1.99 6.33 -3.17
N PHE A 77 1.54 6.92 -2.06
CA PHE A 77 0.44 6.41 -1.25
C PHE A 77 -0.84 7.15 -1.65
N TYR A 78 -1.95 6.41 -1.79
CA TYR A 78 -3.23 7.00 -2.15
C TYR A 78 -3.77 7.91 -1.06
N GLU A 79 -4.38 9.03 -1.44
CA GLU A 79 -5.12 9.88 -0.51
C GLU A 79 -6.46 9.22 -0.10
N ILE A 80 -6.76 9.19 1.20
CA ILE A 80 -8.10 8.87 1.71
C ILE A 80 -9.02 10.09 1.52
N GLY A 81 -10.21 9.83 0.99
CA GLY A 81 -11.19 10.83 0.58
C GLY A 81 -11.11 11.18 -0.90
N ASN A 82 -10.22 10.52 -1.66
CA ASN A 82 -10.01 10.77 -3.07
C ASN A 82 -9.52 9.49 -3.78
N ASP A 83 -8.20 9.31 -3.90
CA ASP A 83 -7.62 8.26 -4.76
C ASP A 83 -7.90 6.86 -4.23
N LEU A 84 -7.81 6.64 -2.91
CA LEU A 84 -7.95 5.31 -2.32
C LEU A 84 -9.30 4.70 -2.66
N GLU A 85 -10.39 5.41 -2.37
CA GLU A 85 -11.75 4.94 -2.63
C GLU A 85 -12.04 4.82 -4.13
N LYS A 86 -11.48 5.74 -4.93
CA LYS A 86 -11.63 5.70 -6.39
C LYS A 86 -10.98 4.44 -6.97
N MET A 87 -9.74 4.16 -6.60
CA MET A 87 -9.01 2.97 -7.05
C MET A 87 -9.68 1.70 -6.53
N TRP A 88 -10.07 1.69 -5.25
CA TRP A 88 -10.75 0.54 -4.66
C TRP A 88 -12.06 0.19 -5.36
N ASN A 89 -12.83 1.19 -5.80
CA ASN A 89 -14.05 0.95 -6.56
C ASN A 89 -13.76 0.55 -8.01
N ALA A 90 -12.78 1.18 -8.66
CA ALA A 90 -12.38 0.83 -10.03
C ALA A 90 -11.94 -0.64 -10.14
N SER A 91 -11.17 -1.16 -9.18
CA SER A 91 -10.73 -2.57 -9.20
C SER A 91 -11.89 -3.57 -9.12
N LYS A 92 -13.02 -3.19 -8.49
CA LYS A 92 -14.23 -4.05 -8.42
C LYS A 92 -14.96 -4.14 -9.76
N GLU A 93 -14.70 -3.20 -10.67
CA GLU A 93 -15.31 -3.16 -12.00
C GLU A 93 -14.41 -3.84 -13.06
N HIS A 94 -13.16 -4.17 -12.71
CA HIS A 94 -12.18 -4.71 -13.64
C HIS A 94 -12.48 -6.15 -14.07
N SER A 95 -12.68 -7.06 -13.12
CA SER A 95 -13.04 -8.46 -13.35
C SER A 95 -13.71 -9.07 -12.10
N GLU A 96 -14.34 -10.24 -12.23
CA GLU A 96 -14.96 -10.89 -11.06
C GLU A 96 -13.90 -11.33 -10.03
N ASP A 97 -12.74 -11.78 -10.47
CA ASP A 97 -11.63 -12.13 -9.56
C ASP A 97 -11.06 -10.90 -8.85
N ALA A 98 -10.88 -9.79 -9.58
CA ALA A 98 -10.44 -8.52 -9.00
C ALA A 98 -11.45 -7.99 -7.95
N LYS A 99 -12.74 -8.15 -8.23
CA LYS A 99 -13.82 -7.81 -7.31
C LYS A 99 -13.82 -8.68 -6.05
N LEU A 100 -13.63 -9.99 -6.18
CA LEU A 100 -13.50 -10.91 -5.04
C LEU A 100 -12.25 -10.61 -4.22
N PHE A 101 -11.16 -10.22 -4.88
CA PHE A 101 -9.93 -9.76 -4.23
C PHE A 101 -10.19 -8.46 -3.44
N ALA A 102 -10.78 -7.44 -4.07
CA ALA A 102 -11.06 -6.14 -3.48
C ALA A 102 -12.08 -6.19 -2.31
N GLN A 103 -12.86 -7.26 -2.18
CA GLN A 103 -13.71 -7.49 -1.00
C GLN A 103 -12.91 -7.84 0.27
N LYS A 104 -11.68 -8.35 0.09
CA LYS A 104 -10.82 -8.84 1.17
C LYS A 104 -9.58 -7.96 1.38
N HIS A 105 -9.41 -6.93 0.56
CA HIS A 105 -8.20 -6.11 0.53
C HIS A 105 -8.54 -4.63 0.35
N ILE A 106 -7.63 -3.76 0.81
CA ILE A 106 -7.71 -2.31 0.68
C ILE A 106 -6.49 -1.85 -0.12
N PRO A 107 -6.65 -1.11 -1.23
CA PRO A 107 -5.51 -0.52 -1.93
C PRO A 107 -4.97 0.65 -1.11
N PHE A 108 -3.67 0.90 -1.17
CA PHE A 108 -3.09 2.02 -0.43
C PHE A 108 -1.89 2.70 -1.08
N ALA A 109 -1.24 2.09 -2.06
CA ALA A 109 -0.10 2.68 -2.76
C ALA A 109 0.03 2.15 -4.19
N SER A 110 0.81 2.83 -5.03
CA SER A 110 1.07 2.46 -6.42
C SER A 110 2.53 2.71 -6.82
N ASP A 111 2.97 2.00 -7.86
CA ASP A 111 4.26 2.20 -8.53
C ASP A 111 4.19 3.22 -9.69
N ALA A 112 3.03 3.86 -9.92
CA ALA A 112 2.75 4.75 -11.06
C ALA A 112 2.87 4.14 -12.46
N ALA A 113 3.20 2.86 -12.59
CA ALA A 113 3.11 2.08 -13.83
C ALA A 113 1.77 1.34 -13.96
N GLY A 114 0.85 1.59 -13.02
CA GLY A 114 -0.48 1.00 -12.99
C GLY A 114 -0.58 -0.23 -12.09
N ASN A 115 0.49 -0.61 -11.38
CA ASN A 115 0.46 -1.67 -10.38
C ASN A 115 0.25 -1.08 -8.98
N GLU A 116 -0.24 -1.91 -8.06
CA GLU A 116 -0.79 -1.41 -6.80
C GLU A 116 -0.43 -2.28 -5.60
N PHE A 117 -0.27 -1.65 -4.44
CA PHE A 117 -0.13 -2.31 -3.16
C PHE A 117 -1.46 -2.32 -2.41
N TRP A 118 -1.76 -3.49 -1.85
CA TRP A 118 -3.00 -3.80 -1.18
C TRP A 118 -2.70 -4.45 0.16
N VAL A 119 -3.44 -4.08 1.20
CA VAL A 119 -3.39 -4.76 2.50
C VAL A 119 -4.58 -5.71 2.62
N GLU A 120 -4.32 -6.98 2.92
CA GLU A 120 -5.36 -7.96 3.22
C GLU A 120 -5.98 -7.69 4.58
N ILE A 121 -7.31 -7.59 4.63
CA ILE A 121 -8.05 -7.16 5.83
C ILE A 121 -7.80 -8.13 7.00
N GLU A 122 -7.98 -9.44 6.77
CA GLU A 122 -7.95 -10.45 7.83
C GLU A 122 -6.55 -10.67 8.41
N THR A 123 -5.52 -10.66 7.56
CA THR A 123 -4.15 -11.05 7.94
C THR A 123 -3.23 -9.85 8.14
N GLY A 124 -3.54 -8.71 7.51
CA GLY A 124 -2.69 -7.52 7.45
C GLY A 124 -1.54 -7.63 6.46
N ILE A 125 -1.42 -8.75 5.72
CA ILE A 125 -0.33 -8.97 4.76
C ILE A 125 -0.47 -7.99 3.60
N VAL A 126 0.65 -7.39 3.20
CA VAL A 126 0.72 -6.52 2.02
C VAL A 126 1.02 -7.34 0.79
N LYS A 127 0.22 -7.15 -0.24
CA LYS A 127 0.33 -7.76 -1.56
C LYS A 127 0.53 -6.67 -2.59
N TYR A 128 1.34 -6.97 -3.59
CA TYR A 128 1.51 -6.17 -4.79
C TYR A 128 0.79 -6.87 -5.94
N ILE A 129 0.02 -6.10 -6.71
CA ILE A 129 -0.80 -6.60 -7.81
C ILE A 129 -0.26 -6.03 -9.11
N SER A 130 0.21 -6.92 -9.98
CA SER A 130 0.53 -6.58 -11.35
C SER A 130 -0.65 -6.90 -12.26
N TRP A 131 -1.35 -5.84 -12.68
CA TRP A 131 -2.59 -5.96 -13.47
C TRP A 131 -2.37 -6.41 -14.91
N GLU A 132 -1.12 -6.60 -15.33
CA GLU A 132 -0.77 -7.21 -16.62
C GLU A 132 -1.00 -8.73 -16.66
N TYR A 133 -1.18 -9.35 -15.49
CA TYR A 133 -1.40 -10.79 -15.34
C TYR A 133 -2.80 -11.09 -14.80
N ASP A 134 -3.26 -12.31 -15.06
CA ASP A 134 -4.50 -12.83 -14.47
C ASP A 134 -4.28 -13.25 -13.02
N PHE A 135 -5.38 -13.37 -12.27
CA PHE A 135 -5.35 -13.94 -10.93
C PHE A 135 -5.25 -15.49 -11.00
N PRO A 136 -4.47 -16.14 -10.12
CA PRO A 136 -3.71 -15.57 -8.99
C PRO A 136 -2.28 -15.11 -9.32
N GLU A 137 -1.80 -15.28 -10.55
CA GLU A 137 -0.42 -14.99 -10.97
C GLU A 137 -0.04 -13.50 -10.80
N ALA A 138 -1.01 -12.59 -10.89
CA ALA A 138 -0.86 -11.16 -10.63
C ALA A 138 -0.36 -10.82 -9.22
N ILE A 139 -0.51 -11.73 -8.25
CA ILE A 139 -0.30 -11.44 -6.83
C ILE A 139 1.13 -11.78 -6.40
N THR A 140 1.83 -10.77 -5.88
CA THR A 140 3.12 -10.94 -5.19
C THR A 140 2.99 -10.55 -3.71
N ILE A 141 3.44 -11.40 -2.78
CA ILE A 141 3.49 -11.02 -1.36
C ILE A 141 4.65 -10.04 -1.16
N ALA A 142 4.34 -8.81 -0.77
CA ALA A 142 5.32 -7.73 -0.64
C ALA A 142 5.88 -7.66 0.79
N ALA A 143 5.02 -7.62 1.80
CA ALA A 143 5.45 -7.46 3.19
C ALA A 143 4.49 -8.14 4.19
N PRO A 144 4.98 -8.53 5.38
CA PRO A 144 4.19 -9.21 6.41
C PRO A 144 3.12 -8.33 7.05
N SER A 145 3.30 -7.00 7.05
CA SER A 145 2.31 -6.04 7.55
C SER A 145 2.47 -4.67 6.88
N PHE A 146 1.43 -3.83 6.95
CA PHE A 146 1.47 -2.44 6.47
C PHE A 146 2.59 -1.62 7.13
N LYS A 147 2.81 -1.79 8.44
CA LYS A 147 3.87 -1.09 9.17
C LYS A 147 5.25 -1.54 8.69
N GLU A 148 5.46 -2.85 8.56
CA GLU A 148 6.74 -3.39 8.09
C GLU A 148 7.02 -2.97 6.65
N PHE A 149 5.99 -2.93 5.79
CA PHE A 149 6.06 -2.34 4.46
C PHE A 149 6.62 -0.92 4.51
N CYS A 150 5.97 -0.01 5.25
CA CYS A 150 6.40 1.39 5.35
C CYS A 150 7.85 1.52 5.83
N GLN A 151 8.23 0.73 6.84
CA GLN A 151 9.59 0.75 7.42
C GLN A 151 10.66 0.14 6.51
N ALA A 152 10.25 -0.57 5.46
CA ALA A 152 11.12 -1.15 4.46
C ALA A 152 11.33 -0.26 3.23
N ILE A 153 10.59 0.84 3.11
CA ILE A 153 10.75 1.78 2.00
C ILE A 153 12.10 2.51 2.15
N GLU A 154 12.85 2.53 1.06
CA GLU A 154 14.14 3.17 0.91
C GLU A 154 14.12 4.10 -0.33
N PRO A 155 14.82 5.24 -0.30
CA PRO A 155 14.93 6.10 -1.48
C PRO A 155 15.75 5.41 -2.57
N TYR A 156 15.44 5.68 -3.85
CA TYR A 156 16.40 5.41 -4.91
C TYR A 156 17.66 6.27 -4.68
N ARG A 157 18.84 5.67 -4.87
CA ARG A 157 20.13 6.31 -4.57
C ARG A 157 20.54 7.35 -5.60
#